data_AF-A0A376FUD2-F1
#
_entry.id   AF-A0A376FUD2-F1
#
_cell.length_a   1.000
_cell.length_b   1.000
_cell.length_c   1.000
_cell.angle_alpha   90.00
_cell.angle_beta   90.00
_cell.angle_gamma   90.00
#
_symmetry.space_group_name_H-M   'P 1'
#
loop_
_entity.id
_entity.type
_entity.pdbx_description
1 polymer ?
#
loop_
_entity_poly.entity_id
_entity_poly.type
_entity_poly.pdbx_seq_one_letter_code
_entity_poly.pdbx_strand_id
1 'polypeptide(L)'
;MNLVNNELTQPLFIAAKNKSPVEATLRFAFGGSFSTTLDVAPAEYGKFSFGEGQFTFNGDGSSLSNLDIEGKVEDIVLQLSPMNKVTAKSFTIDSLARLEEKKFPVGESESKFNQINIINHGEDVAQIDAFVAKTMLDRVKDKDYINVNLTYELDKLTKGNQQLGSGEWSLIAESIDPSAVRQFIIQYNIAMQKR
;
A
#
# COMPACT_ATOMS: atom_id res chain seq x y z
N MET A 1 21.34 4.50 5.16
CA MET A 1 21.01 5.92 5.40
C MET A 1 19.92 5.95 6.45
N ASN A 2 20.03 6.82 7.44
CA ASN A 2 19.08 6.90 8.55
C ASN A 2 18.41 8.26 8.59
N LEU A 3 17.17 8.28 9.06
CA LEU A 3 16.46 9.53 9.31
C LEU A 3 17.14 10.26 10.47
N VAL A 4 17.16 11.60 10.43
CA VAL A 4 17.69 12.43 11.52
C VAL A 4 16.53 12.92 12.37
N ASN A 5 16.63 12.82 13.69
CA ASN A 5 15.62 13.31 14.63
C ASN A 5 15.70 14.85 14.73
N ASN A 6 14.72 15.52 14.17
CA ASN A 6 14.53 16.97 14.20
C ASN A 6 13.04 17.29 14.37
N GLU A 7 12.68 18.57 14.46
CA GLU A 7 11.28 18.99 14.69
C GLU A 7 10.27 18.36 13.72
N LEU A 8 10.64 18.13 12.45
CA LEU A 8 9.76 17.55 11.43
C LEU A 8 9.63 16.03 11.54
N THR A 9 10.68 15.34 11.99
CA THR A 9 10.73 13.87 12.05
C THR A 9 10.50 13.33 13.47
N GLN A 10 10.54 14.19 14.48
CA GLN A 10 10.38 13.83 15.89
C GLN A 10 9.12 12.98 16.16
N PRO A 11 7.94 13.27 15.55
CA PRO A 11 6.77 12.40 15.72
C PRO A 11 7.01 10.95 15.31
N LEU A 12 7.81 10.72 14.25
CA LEU A 12 8.15 9.38 13.78
C LEU A 12 9.09 8.64 14.75
N PHE A 13 10.05 9.37 15.32
CA PHE A 13 10.92 8.82 16.36
C PHE A 13 10.14 8.48 17.62
N ILE A 14 9.24 9.34 18.09
CA ILE A 14 8.39 9.07 19.26
C ILE A 14 7.59 7.79 19.04
N ALA A 15 6.96 7.65 17.89
CA ALA A 15 6.19 6.45 17.53
C ALA A 15 7.06 5.19 17.47
N ALA A 16 8.30 5.29 17.00
CA ALA A 16 9.29 4.22 17.00
C ALA A 16 10.07 4.08 18.34
N LYS A 17 9.51 4.57 19.46
CA LYS A 17 10.11 4.50 20.81
C LYS A 17 11.53 5.08 20.86
N ASN A 18 11.71 6.22 20.20
CA ASN A 18 12.96 6.98 20.03
C ASN A 18 14.09 6.22 19.31
N LYS A 19 13.78 5.17 18.56
CA LYS A 19 14.71 4.51 17.64
C LYS A 19 14.59 5.10 16.24
N SER A 20 15.57 4.80 15.36
CA SER A 20 15.45 5.16 13.95
C SER A 20 14.19 4.48 13.38
N PRO A 21 13.20 5.25 12.86
CA PRO A 21 11.94 4.66 12.39
C PRO A 21 12.12 3.92 11.06
N VAL A 22 13.15 4.26 10.30
CA VAL A 22 13.48 3.65 9.02
C VAL A 22 14.99 3.66 8.81
N GLU A 23 15.50 2.61 8.20
CA GLU A 23 16.86 2.50 7.68
C GLU A 23 16.80 2.15 6.19
N ALA A 24 17.54 2.89 5.37
CA ALA A 24 17.55 2.73 3.92
C ALA A 24 18.91 2.21 3.44
N THR A 25 18.93 1.06 2.77
CA THR A 25 20.10 0.51 2.09
C THR A 25 19.96 0.71 0.58
N LEU A 26 20.90 1.44 -0.02
CA LEU A 26 20.88 1.75 -1.46
C LEU A 26 22.01 1.01 -2.16
N ARG A 27 21.70 0.40 -3.31
CA ARG A 27 22.66 -0.29 -4.17
C ARG A 27 22.48 0.19 -5.61
N PHE A 28 23.59 0.50 -6.28
CA PHE A 28 23.62 0.92 -7.67
C PHE A 28 24.56 0.01 -8.46
N ALA A 29 24.11 -0.48 -9.61
CA ALA A 29 24.93 -1.23 -10.53
C ALA A 29 25.50 -0.30 -11.61
N PHE A 30 26.67 -0.65 -12.17
CA PHE A 30 27.30 0.10 -13.26
C PHE A 30 26.45 0.21 -14.54
N GLY A 31 25.38 -0.60 -14.67
CA GLY A 31 24.39 -0.54 -15.76
C GLY A 31 23.21 0.41 -15.52
N GLY A 32 23.23 1.21 -14.45
CA GLY A 32 22.17 2.17 -14.12
C GLY A 32 21.07 1.62 -13.22
N SER A 33 20.90 0.31 -13.12
CA SER A 33 19.94 -0.31 -12.21
C SER A 33 20.21 0.07 -10.76
N PHE A 34 19.14 0.23 -9.99
CA PHE A 34 19.22 0.52 -8.56
C PHE A 34 18.30 -0.40 -7.77
N SER A 35 18.64 -0.58 -6.50
CA SER A 35 17.79 -1.24 -5.52
C SER A 35 17.88 -0.46 -4.22
N THR A 36 16.73 -0.11 -3.66
CA THR A 36 16.61 0.51 -2.34
C THR A 36 15.80 -0.40 -1.45
N THR A 37 16.40 -0.86 -0.36
CA THR A 37 15.68 -1.58 0.71
C THR A 37 15.44 -0.61 1.86
N LEU A 38 14.21 -0.53 2.34
CA LEU A 38 13.80 0.21 3.53
C LEU A 38 13.42 -0.80 4.61
N ASP A 39 14.18 -0.83 5.69
CA ASP A 39 13.84 -1.55 6.91
C ASP A 39 13.05 -0.60 7.81
N VAL A 40 11.83 -0.99 8.19
CA VAL A 40 10.90 -0.18 8.97
C VAL A 40 10.81 -0.74 10.38
N ALA A 41 11.11 0.11 11.36
CA ALA A 41 11.02 -0.26 12.77
C ALA A 41 9.55 -0.31 13.23
N PRO A 42 9.22 -1.13 14.25
CA PRO A 42 7.89 -1.14 14.83
C PRO A 42 7.52 0.24 15.38
N ALA A 43 6.29 0.66 15.14
CA ALA A 43 5.85 1.97 15.56
C ALA A 43 4.37 2.01 15.98
N GLU A 44 4.06 2.98 16.83
CA GLU A 44 2.71 3.24 17.33
C GLU A 44 2.35 4.72 17.11
N TYR A 45 1.30 4.95 16.32
CA TYR A 45 0.76 6.24 15.95
C TYR A 45 -0.70 6.36 16.39
N GLY A 46 -0.88 6.85 17.63
CA GLY A 46 -2.22 7.04 18.21
C GLY A 46 -2.97 5.72 18.37
N LYS A 47 -3.92 5.45 17.46
CA LYS A 47 -4.75 4.23 17.47
C LYS A 47 -4.22 3.13 16.54
N PHE A 48 -3.18 3.42 15.78
CA PHE A 48 -2.62 2.50 14.79
C PHE A 48 -1.21 2.08 15.22
N SER A 49 -0.90 0.79 15.14
CA SER A 49 0.46 0.30 15.33
C SER A 49 0.76 -0.83 14.36
N PHE A 50 2.05 -1.09 14.18
CA PHE A 50 2.55 -2.17 13.36
C PHE A 50 3.91 -2.66 13.87
N GLY A 51 4.24 -3.90 13.53
CA GLY A 51 5.51 -4.56 13.82
C GLY A 51 6.63 -4.16 12.86
N GLU A 52 7.60 -5.05 12.66
CA GLU A 52 8.69 -4.81 11.72
C GLU A 52 8.19 -4.88 10.28
N GLY A 53 8.88 -4.16 9.39
CA GLY A 53 8.58 -4.21 7.97
C GLY A 53 9.83 -4.05 7.11
N GLN A 54 9.72 -4.47 5.86
CA GLN A 54 10.75 -4.27 4.86
C GLN A 54 10.10 -3.98 3.52
N PHE A 55 10.62 -2.99 2.79
CA PHE A 55 10.19 -2.64 1.45
C PHE A 55 11.40 -2.56 0.53
N THR A 56 11.30 -3.14 -0.66
CA THR A 56 12.33 -3.10 -1.69
C THR A 56 11.78 -2.38 -2.91
N PHE A 57 12.56 -1.43 -3.42
CA PHE A 57 12.28 -0.65 -4.61
C PHE A 57 13.39 -0.90 -5.62
N ASN A 58 13.08 -1.62 -6.69
CA ASN A 58 14.01 -1.96 -7.76
C ASN A 58 13.67 -1.16 -9.01
N GLY A 59 14.69 -0.66 -9.70
CA GLY A 59 14.53 -0.06 -11.01
C GLY A 59 15.56 -0.58 -12.00
N ASP A 60 15.16 -0.72 -13.25
CA ASP A 60 16.03 -1.10 -14.34
C ASP A 60 16.58 0.13 -15.09
N GLY A 61 17.90 0.17 -15.26
CA GLY A 61 18.57 1.32 -15.86
C GLY A 61 18.47 2.61 -15.03
N SER A 62 19.02 3.70 -15.56
CA SER A 62 19.18 4.97 -14.84
C SER A 62 17.89 5.82 -14.72
N SER A 63 16.75 5.28 -15.14
CA SER A 63 15.48 6.00 -15.14
C SER A 63 14.50 5.36 -14.18
N LEU A 64 13.71 6.16 -13.47
CA LEU A 64 12.58 5.71 -12.65
C LEU A 64 11.39 5.24 -13.51
N SER A 65 11.67 4.75 -14.72
CA SER A 65 10.64 4.42 -15.69
C SER A 65 9.97 3.10 -15.32
N ASN A 66 10.74 2.07 -15.00
CA ASN A 66 10.18 0.85 -14.43
C ASN A 66 10.57 0.78 -12.96
N LEU A 67 9.56 0.53 -12.13
CA LEU A 67 9.69 0.44 -10.69
C LEU A 67 8.98 -0.83 -10.24
N ASP A 68 9.77 -1.74 -9.70
CA ASP A 68 9.32 -2.93 -9.02
C ASP A 68 9.36 -2.66 -7.50
N ILE A 69 8.25 -2.92 -6.83
CA ILE A 69 8.05 -2.65 -5.41
C ILE A 69 7.55 -3.93 -4.77
N GLU A 70 8.34 -4.45 -3.83
CA GLU A 70 7.91 -5.52 -2.94
C GLU A 70 7.95 -5.00 -1.51
N GLY A 71 7.00 -5.38 -0.68
CA GLY A 71 7.00 -4.93 0.70
C GLY A 71 6.17 -5.78 1.62
N LYS A 72 6.53 -5.72 2.89
CA LYS A 72 5.83 -6.42 3.96
C LYS A 72 5.91 -5.64 5.27
N VAL A 73 4.83 -5.68 6.03
CA VAL A 73 4.77 -5.21 7.43
C VAL A 73 4.01 -6.24 8.24
N GLU A 74 4.49 -6.52 9.46
CA GLU A 74 3.88 -7.50 10.37
C GLU A 74 3.02 -6.81 11.44
N ASP A 75 2.18 -7.60 12.11
CA ASP A 75 1.50 -7.27 13.37
C ASP A 75 0.79 -5.91 13.39
N ILE A 76 -0.11 -5.71 12.43
CA ILE A 76 -0.86 -4.48 12.27
C ILE A 76 -2.03 -4.46 13.24
N VAL A 77 -2.21 -3.35 13.94
CA VAL A 77 -3.30 -3.14 14.89
C VAL A 77 -3.93 -1.78 14.65
N LEU A 78 -5.25 -1.75 14.52
CA LEU A 78 -6.07 -0.56 14.51
C LEU A 78 -7.07 -0.61 15.68
N GLN A 79 -6.82 0.19 16.72
CA GLN A 79 -7.67 0.35 17.87
C GLN A 79 -8.82 1.31 17.57
N LEU A 80 -10.05 0.82 17.42
CA LEU A 80 -11.21 1.68 17.14
C LEU A 80 -11.73 2.35 18.42
N SER A 81 -11.82 1.57 19.51
CA SER A 81 -12.18 2.03 20.87
C SER A 81 -11.52 1.12 21.91
N PRO A 82 -11.53 1.41 23.23
CA PRO A 82 -10.89 0.54 24.23
C PRO A 82 -11.30 -0.94 24.16
N MET A 83 -12.52 -1.23 23.69
CA MET A 83 -13.06 -2.58 23.57
C MET A 83 -13.05 -3.12 22.14
N ASN A 84 -12.68 -2.32 21.13
CA ASN A 84 -12.74 -2.70 19.72
C ASN A 84 -11.40 -2.49 19.04
N LYS A 85 -10.86 -3.53 18.42
CA LYS A 85 -9.69 -3.41 17.54
C LYS A 85 -9.79 -4.34 16.35
N VAL A 86 -9.15 -3.95 15.27
CA VAL A 86 -8.89 -4.81 14.12
C VAL A 86 -7.40 -5.11 14.11
N THR A 87 -7.02 -6.36 13.92
CA THR A 87 -5.63 -6.74 13.73
C THR A 87 -5.46 -7.42 12.39
N ALA A 88 -4.25 -7.39 11.83
CA ALA A 88 -3.85 -8.24 10.73
C ALA A 88 -2.45 -8.77 11.03
N LYS A 89 -2.21 -10.05 10.77
CA LYS A 89 -0.88 -10.64 10.99
C LYS A 89 0.16 -9.98 10.09
N SER A 90 -0.21 -9.71 8.84
CA SER A 90 0.70 -9.06 7.92
C SER A 90 -0.04 -8.26 6.86
N PHE A 91 0.68 -7.29 6.30
CA PHE A 91 0.37 -6.63 5.05
C PHE A 91 1.51 -6.88 4.08
N THR A 92 1.19 -7.19 2.83
CA THR A 92 2.16 -7.29 1.74
C THR A 92 1.73 -6.40 0.58
N ILE A 93 2.71 -5.90 -0.15
CA ILE A 93 2.52 -5.21 -1.42
C ILE A 93 3.51 -5.76 -2.43
N ASP A 94 3.02 -5.99 -3.64
CA ASP A 94 3.77 -6.33 -4.83
C ASP A 94 3.28 -5.38 -5.92
N SER A 95 4.17 -4.68 -6.61
CA SER A 95 3.79 -3.80 -7.70
C SER A 95 4.88 -3.64 -8.72
N LEU A 96 4.47 -3.73 -9.98
CA LEU A 96 5.29 -3.41 -11.13
C LEU A 96 4.67 -2.22 -11.86
N ALA A 97 5.32 -1.07 -11.77
CA ALA A 97 4.95 0.12 -12.51
C ALA A 97 5.92 0.36 -13.67
N ARG A 98 5.41 0.81 -14.81
CA ARG A 98 6.16 1.13 -16.03
C ARG A 98 5.72 2.48 -16.57
N LEU A 99 6.68 3.32 -16.91
CA LEU A 99 6.48 4.64 -17.46
C LEU A 99 6.87 4.60 -18.94
N GLU A 100 5.95 4.10 -19.75
CA GLU A 100 6.11 4.10 -21.20
C GLU A 100 6.00 5.54 -21.74
N GLU A 101 6.98 5.95 -22.54
CA GLU A 101 7.02 7.24 -23.25
C GLU A 101 6.85 8.50 -22.37
N LYS A 102 7.10 8.42 -21.06
CA LYS A 102 6.99 9.55 -20.09
C LYS A 102 5.60 10.20 -20.00
N LYS A 103 4.51 9.48 -20.34
CA LYS A 103 3.14 10.02 -20.26
C LYS A 103 2.51 9.77 -18.91
N PHE A 104 2.22 8.51 -18.61
CA PHE A 104 1.55 8.05 -17.38
C PHE A 104 2.04 6.66 -17.01
N PRO A 105 2.25 6.37 -15.70
CA PRO A 105 2.63 5.04 -15.27
C PRO A 105 1.46 4.07 -15.48
N VAL A 106 1.79 2.89 -16.00
CA VAL A 106 0.93 1.72 -16.19
C VAL A 106 1.55 0.53 -15.48
N GLY A 107 0.82 -0.56 -15.32
CA GLY A 107 1.31 -1.78 -14.68
C GLY A 107 0.35 -2.35 -13.66
N GLU A 108 0.87 -3.17 -12.77
CA GLU A 108 0.08 -3.98 -11.86
C GLU A 108 0.50 -3.77 -10.41
N SER A 109 -0.45 -3.95 -9.50
CA SER A 109 -0.20 -3.95 -8.06
C SER A 109 -1.16 -4.89 -7.37
N GLU A 110 -0.63 -5.71 -6.48
CA GLU A 110 -1.39 -6.46 -5.49
C GLU A 110 -1.00 -5.97 -4.10
N SER A 111 -2.01 -5.70 -3.27
CA SER A 111 -1.83 -5.44 -1.84
C SER A 111 -2.71 -6.38 -1.04
N LYS A 112 -2.17 -6.95 0.03
CA LYS A 112 -2.83 -8.04 0.75
C LYS A 112 -2.66 -7.91 2.24
N PHE A 113 -3.78 -7.94 2.97
CA PHE A 113 -3.79 -8.17 4.42
C PHE A 113 -4.06 -9.64 4.69
N ASN A 114 -3.25 -10.26 5.55
CA ASN A 114 -3.39 -11.67 5.93
C ASN A 114 -3.85 -11.80 7.38
N GLN A 115 -4.74 -12.77 7.62
CA GLN A 115 -5.25 -13.15 8.95
C GLN A 115 -5.74 -11.95 9.74
N ILE A 116 -6.81 -11.33 9.23
CA ILE A 116 -7.43 -10.17 9.84
C ILE A 116 -8.38 -10.65 10.93
N ASN A 117 -8.26 -10.11 12.14
CA ASN A 117 -9.19 -10.40 13.24
C ASN A 117 -9.91 -9.13 13.66
N ILE A 118 -11.22 -9.26 13.88
CA ILE A 118 -12.07 -8.23 14.48
C ILE A 118 -12.30 -8.65 15.92
N ILE A 119 -11.79 -7.84 16.84
CA ILE A 119 -11.81 -8.11 18.27
C ILE A 119 -12.77 -7.15 18.95
N ASN A 120 -13.70 -7.72 19.71
CA ASN A 120 -14.68 -6.98 20.52
C ASN A 120 -14.65 -7.52 21.95
N HIS A 121 -14.51 -6.64 22.93
CA HIS A 121 -14.36 -6.97 24.36
C HIS A 121 -13.24 -8.00 24.66
N GLY A 122 -12.18 -8.01 23.84
CA GLY A 122 -11.06 -8.93 24.00
C GLY A 122 -11.26 -10.30 23.36
N GLU A 123 -12.42 -10.56 22.77
CA GLU A 123 -12.75 -11.80 22.07
C GLU A 123 -12.69 -11.60 20.54
N ASP A 124 -12.16 -12.59 19.82
CA ASP A 124 -12.20 -12.64 18.36
C ASP A 124 -13.64 -12.92 17.90
N VAL A 125 -14.34 -11.89 17.41
CA VAL A 125 -15.73 -12.01 16.98
C VAL A 125 -15.85 -12.34 15.50
N ALA A 126 -14.85 -12.00 14.69
CA ALA A 126 -14.77 -12.39 13.30
C ALA A 126 -13.33 -12.44 12.81
N GLN A 127 -13.08 -13.27 11.80
CA GLN A 127 -11.79 -13.45 11.16
C GLN A 127 -11.96 -13.43 9.64
N ILE A 128 -11.02 -12.80 8.93
CA ILE A 128 -10.89 -12.84 7.48
C ILE A 128 -9.51 -13.41 7.15
N ASP A 129 -9.46 -14.52 6.41
CA ASP A 129 -8.19 -15.19 6.11
C ASP A 129 -7.25 -14.31 5.28
N ALA A 130 -7.80 -13.63 4.27
CA ALA A 130 -7.12 -12.55 3.58
C ALA A 130 -8.09 -11.55 2.94
N PHE A 131 -7.61 -10.32 2.81
CA PHE A 131 -8.19 -9.30 1.95
C PHE A 131 -7.14 -8.88 0.93
N VAL A 132 -7.48 -8.99 -0.36
CA VAL A 132 -6.57 -8.71 -1.47
C VAL A 132 -7.17 -7.58 -2.32
N ALA A 133 -6.35 -6.59 -2.66
CA ALA A 133 -6.70 -5.53 -3.59
C ALA A 133 -5.71 -5.55 -4.75
N LYS A 134 -6.21 -5.80 -5.95
CA LYS A 134 -5.44 -5.86 -7.21
C LYS A 134 -5.81 -4.68 -8.09
N THR A 135 -4.81 -4.00 -8.62
CA THR A 135 -4.98 -2.95 -9.63
C THR A 135 -4.16 -3.31 -10.85
N MET A 136 -4.77 -3.19 -12.03
CA MET A 136 -4.09 -3.34 -13.31
C MET A 136 -4.43 -2.12 -14.18
N LEU A 137 -3.39 -1.47 -14.67
CA LEU A 137 -3.46 -0.31 -15.54
C LEU A 137 -2.76 -0.67 -16.84
N ASP A 138 -3.49 -0.76 -17.94
CA ASP A 138 -2.94 -1.13 -19.24
C ASP A 138 -3.18 -0.04 -20.28
N ARG A 139 -2.21 0.18 -21.16
CA ARG A 139 -2.39 1.12 -22.27
C ARG A 139 -3.24 0.49 -23.37
N VAL A 140 -4.23 1.24 -23.85
CA VAL A 140 -4.94 0.85 -25.07
C VAL A 140 -3.99 1.02 -26.25
N LYS A 141 -3.78 -0.05 -27.03
CA LYS A 141 -2.88 -0.02 -28.21
C LYS A 141 -3.19 1.18 -29.11
N ASP A 142 -2.13 1.89 -29.51
CA ASP A 142 -2.13 3.04 -30.43
C ASP A 142 -2.86 4.31 -29.93
N LYS A 143 -3.21 4.41 -28.64
CA LYS A 143 -3.87 5.60 -28.08
C LYS A 143 -3.32 6.04 -26.72
N ASP A 144 -3.57 7.29 -26.36
CA ASP A 144 -3.19 7.88 -25.05
C ASP A 144 -4.13 7.47 -23.89
N TYR A 145 -4.98 6.46 -24.08
CA TYR A 145 -5.96 6.00 -23.09
C TYR A 145 -5.46 4.79 -22.29
N ILE A 146 -6.01 4.63 -21.09
CA ILE A 146 -5.68 3.56 -20.15
C ILE A 146 -6.94 2.74 -19.82
N ASN A 147 -6.80 1.42 -19.78
CA ASN A 147 -7.77 0.52 -19.18
C ASN A 147 -7.40 0.31 -17.72
N VAL A 148 -8.40 0.34 -16.85
CA VAL A 148 -8.28 0.16 -15.41
C VAL A 148 -9.08 -1.07 -15.00
N ASN A 149 -8.45 -1.98 -14.30
CA ASN A 149 -9.12 -3.06 -13.57
C ASN A 149 -8.74 -2.96 -12.09
N LEU A 150 -9.76 -2.82 -11.24
CA LEU A 150 -9.61 -2.80 -9.80
C LEU A 150 -10.43 -3.93 -9.21
N THR A 151 -9.78 -4.89 -8.57
CA THR A 151 -10.41 -6.05 -7.96
C THR A 151 -10.15 -6.06 -6.47
N TYR A 152 -11.18 -6.31 -5.68
CA TYR A 152 -11.10 -6.56 -4.24
C TYR A 152 -11.64 -7.94 -3.93
N GLU A 153 -10.82 -8.76 -3.29
CA GLU A 153 -11.13 -10.12 -2.88
C GLU A 153 -11.13 -10.19 -1.36
N LEU A 154 -12.21 -10.74 -0.81
CA LEU A 154 -12.30 -11.18 0.57
C LEU A 154 -12.33 -12.70 0.52
N ASP A 155 -11.31 -13.35 1.06
CA ASP A 155 -11.20 -14.80 1.12
C ASP A 155 -12.23 -15.36 2.14
N LYS A 156 -11.82 -16.13 3.13
CA LYS A 156 -12.77 -16.74 4.06
C LYS A 156 -13.11 -15.79 5.20
N LEU A 157 -14.37 -15.33 5.26
CA LEU A 157 -14.96 -14.70 6.43
C LEU A 157 -15.52 -15.75 7.38
N THR A 158 -15.07 -15.71 8.63
CA THR A 158 -15.55 -16.57 9.71
C THR A 158 -16.06 -15.70 10.87
N LYS A 159 -17.20 -16.06 11.47
CA LYS A 159 -17.74 -15.40 12.67
C LYS A 159 -17.97 -16.47 13.74
N GLY A 160 -17.19 -16.42 14.83
CA GLY A 160 -17.13 -17.53 15.80
C GLY A 160 -16.75 -18.84 15.11
N ASN A 161 -17.59 -19.87 15.20
CA ASN A 161 -17.37 -21.16 14.55
C ASN A 161 -18.04 -21.30 13.17
N GLN A 162 -18.67 -20.24 12.66
CA GLN A 162 -19.42 -20.28 11.41
C GLN A 162 -18.66 -19.60 10.27
N GLN A 163 -18.37 -20.35 9.21
CA GLN A 163 -17.87 -19.79 7.96
C GLN A 163 -19.02 -19.11 7.22
N LEU A 164 -18.88 -17.81 6.94
CA LEU A 164 -19.89 -16.99 6.25
C LEU A 164 -19.69 -16.97 4.73
N GLY A 165 -18.47 -17.24 4.25
CA GLY A 165 -18.17 -17.35 2.83
C GLY A 165 -16.99 -16.50 2.40
N SER A 166 -16.94 -16.20 1.11
CA SER A 166 -15.97 -15.34 0.43
C SER A 166 -16.66 -14.47 -0.61
N GLY A 167 -15.96 -13.45 -1.13
CA GLY A 167 -16.52 -12.57 -2.14
C GLY A 167 -15.46 -11.80 -2.92
N GLU A 168 -15.77 -11.48 -4.16
CA GLU A 168 -14.92 -10.68 -5.05
C GLU A 168 -15.78 -9.56 -5.65
N TRP A 169 -15.22 -8.36 -5.73
CA TRP A 169 -15.80 -7.24 -6.46
C TRP A 169 -14.76 -6.63 -7.40
N SER A 170 -15.15 -6.43 -8.66
CA SER A 170 -14.29 -5.82 -9.67
C SER A 170 -14.96 -4.62 -10.34
N LEU A 171 -14.18 -3.57 -10.55
CA LEU A 171 -14.50 -2.42 -11.37
C LEU A 171 -13.58 -2.40 -12.58
N ILE A 172 -14.17 -2.49 -13.77
CA ILE A 172 -13.45 -2.39 -15.05
C ILE A 172 -13.89 -1.11 -15.74
N ALA A 173 -12.91 -0.29 -16.09
CA ALA A 173 -13.12 0.96 -16.82
C ALA A 173 -12.15 1.00 -18.01
N GLU A 174 -12.69 1.12 -19.21
CA GLU A 174 -11.90 1.07 -20.44
C GLU A 174 -11.74 2.44 -21.07
N SER A 175 -10.63 2.63 -21.78
CA SER A 175 -10.36 3.83 -22.57
C SER A 175 -10.47 5.14 -21.77
N ILE A 176 -9.93 5.15 -20.56
CA ILE A 176 -9.86 6.34 -19.71
C ILE A 176 -8.79 7.30 -20.22
N ASP A 177 -9.12 8.58 -20.38
CA ASP A 177 -8.13 9.63 -20.67
C ASP A 177 -7.47 10.06 -19.35
N PRO A 178 -6.21 9.69 -19.09
CA PRO A 178 -5.55 10.01 -17.84
C PRO A 178 -5.29 11.52 -17.68
N SER A 179 -5.19 12.28 -18.77
CA SER A 179 -5.01 13.74 -18.73
C SER A 179 -6.30 14.43 -18.30
N ALA A 180 -7.44 14.00 -18.85
CA ALA A 180 -8.74 14.53 -18.46
C ALA A 180 -9.06 14.22 -16.99
N VAL A 181 -8.79 13.00 -16.53
CA VAL A 181 -8.98 12.61 -15.12
C VAL A 181 -8.10 13.45 -14.19
N ARG A 182 -6.83 13.65 -14.53
CA ARG A 182 -5.92 14.50 -13.74
C ARG A 182 -6.44 15.94 -13.64
N GLN A 183 -6.90 16.51 -14.74
CA GLN A 183 -7.47 17.87 -14.74
C GLN A 183 -8.72 17.95 -13.87
N PHE A 184 -9.62 16.96 -13.96
CA PHE A 184 -10.81 16.89 -13.12
C PHE A 184 -10.44 16.88 -11.61
N ILE A 185 -9.51 16.03 -11.19
CA ILE A 185 -9.07 15.94 -9.78
C ILE A 185 -8.49 17.28 -9.29
N ILE A 186 -7.67 17.94 -10.11
CA ILE A 186 -7.09 19.25 -9.77
C ILE A 186 -8.21 20.28 -9.54
N GLN A 187 -9.18 20.36 -10.47
CA GLN A 187 -10.28 21.32 -10.36
C GLN A 187 -11.20 21.02 -9.17
N TYR A 188 -11.49 19.74 -8.93
CA TYR A 188 -12.27 19.30 -7.76
C TYR A 188 -11.59 19.73 -6.45
N ASN A 189 -10.29 19.47 -6.30
CA ASN A 189 -9.54 19.85 -5.11
C ASN A 189 -9.53 21.37 -4.89
N ILE A 190 -9.33 22.16 -5.96
CA ILE A 190 -9.41 23.63 -5.89
C ILE A 190 -10.80 24.08 -5.42
N ALA A 191 -11.87 23.46 -5.93
CA ALA A 191 -13.24 23.81 -5.55
C ALA A 191 -13.54 23.45 -4.08
N MET A 192 -13.01 22.32 -3.60
CA MET A 192 -13.20 21.86 -2.22
C MET A 192 -12.37 22.65 -1.20
N GLN A 193 -11.19 23.15 -1.57
CA GLN A 193 -10.37 24.01 -0.70
C GLN A 193 -10.94 25.43 -0.52
N LYS A 194 -11.85 25.86 -1.39
CA LYS A 194 -12.53 27.17 -1.32
C LYS A 194 -13.78 27.16 -0.44
N ARG A 195 -14.08 26.05 0.25
CA ARG A 195 -15.13 25.93 1.26
C ARG A 195 -14.52 25.85 2.65
#